data_AF-A0AAX3N0Z9-F1
#
_entry.id   AF-A0AAX3N0Z9-F1
#
_cell.length_a   1.000
_cell.length_b   1.000
_cell.length_c   1.000
_cell.angle_alpha   90.00
_cell.angle_beta   90.00
_cell.angle_gamma   90.00
#
_symmetry.space_group_name_H-M   'P 1'
#
loop_
_entity.id
_entity.type
_entity.pdbx_description
1 polymer ?
#
loop_
_entity_poly.entity_id
_entity_poly.type
_entity_poly.pdbx_seq_one_letter_code
_entity_poly.pdbx_strand_id
1 'polypeptide(L)'
;MNNNRSGRGKNRRSSEVKAGAANAGAGKASGGRLQGKDHRAGKTGNKQTGAAARTGMQPQGEASFSAGYGQAGGSSRRSEIGRGEAAGSSRNSEKNGSRASSRSRVKNNERGSGRHQQASRDIAAELGLPVAKNEETVIEIIGMNHDGEGVGRAEGYTLFVAGALPGEKVRVKVLKTKKQYGYAKLLEIITASKDRVAAPCPIYDQCGGCQLQHMSYEGQLEWKRQIVVDNLTRIGKLNVAEVLSHPQVDNSSANMEDTHSAGDKPVYEGIQVHKTLGMQEPWRYRNKAQVPMGEIDGGLIGGFYAKGSHRIVDMERCMIQHEHNDEVVEQVKQIGRSVGIRAYNEETGKGLLRHVVVKKAFRTGEIMLVLVTNGDSIPHVEAWIDGIREQIPQVTSICQNVNTKKTNVIFGDVTRVLWGSEVIYDYIGDIKFAISARSFYQVNPVQTEVLYGKTVEYAELTGKETVIDAYCGIGTISLFLAQHAEHVYGVEIVKEAIDDAKKNADLNEITNATFEAGPSEDVIPQWKEQGITPDVIVVDPPRKGCDPRLLDTILEMRPERVVYVSCNPSTLARDLRVLEDGGFKTVEVTPVDMFPHTVHVESVALLVRNGTA
;
A
#
# COMPACT_ATOMS: atom_id res chain seq x y z
N MET A 1 -61.93 0.24 -52.18
CA MET A 1 -62.04 0.43 -53.65
C MET A 1 -62.76 1.74 -53.91
N ASN A 2 -62.40 2.66 -54.83
CA ASN A 2 -61.19 2.87 -55.65
C ASN A 2 -61.16 4.38 -56.04
N ASN A 3 -60.14 5.19 -55.72
CA ASN A 3 -59.85 6.46 -56.44
C ASN A 3 -58.61 7.29 -55.98
N ASN A 4 -58.19 8.22 -56.87
CA ASN A 4 -57.58 9.57 -56.66
C ASN A 4 -56.08 9.83 -56.31
N ARG A 5 -55.47 10.74 -57.12
CA ARG A 5 -54.61 11.93 -56.81
C ARG A 5 -53.21 11.73 -56.14
N SER A 6 -52.07 12.06 -56.77
CA SER A 6 -51.42 13.39 -57.07
C SER A 6 -50.79 14.12 -55.85
N GLY A 7 -49.61 14.79 -55.86
CA GLY A 7 -48.55 15.00 -56.88
C GLY A 7 -47.75 16.33 -56.66
N ARG A 8 -46.46 16.41 -57.10
CA ARG A 8 -45.47 17.54 -56.94
C ARG A 8 -44.93 17.77 -55.49
N GLY A 9 -43.78 18.43 -55.24
CA GLY A 9 -42.60 18.72 -56.09
C GLY A 9 -41.81 20.04 -55.81
N LYS A 10 -40.46 19.94 -55.70
CA LYS A 10 -39.36 20.95 -55.92
C LYS A 10 -38.92 22.00 -54.85
N ASN A 11 -37.59 22.27 -54.86
CA ASN A 11 -36.86 23.55 -54.62
C ASN A 11 -36.63 24.04 -53.16
N ARG A 12 -35.61 24.86 -52.82
CA ARG A 12 -34.58 25.71 -53.53
C ARG A 12 -33.25 25.76 -52.70
N ARG A 13 -32.02 25.91 -53.26
CA ARG A 13 -31.19 27.16 -53.46
C ARG A 13 -31.11 28.13 -52.26
N SER A 14 -30.02 28.87 -51.96
CA SER A 14 -28.58 28.93 -52.36
C SER A 14 -27.86 29.92 -51.37
N SER A 15 -26.62 30.45 -51.46
CA SER A 15 -25.53 30.55 -52.46
C SER A 15 -24.20 30.90 -51.71
N GLU A 16 -23.04 30.35 -52.06
CA GLU A 16 -21.95 30.94 -52.88
C GLU A 16 -21.31 32.31 -52.45
N VAL A 17 -19.97 32.28 -52.23
CA VAL A 17 -18.95 33.26 -52.73
C VAL A 17 -18.85 34.63 -51.99
N LYS A 18 -17.68 35.24 -51.65
CA LYS A 18 -16.27 35.19 -52.16
C LYS A 18 -15.19 35.51 -51.08
N ALA A 19 -13.90 35.37 -51.45
CA ALA A 19 -12.69 35.84 -50.73
C ALA A 19 -12.50 37.38 -50.79
N GLY A 20 -11.56 38.06 -50.11
CA GLY A 20 -10.49 37.67 -49.14
C GLY A 20 -9.27 38.63 -49.21
N ALA A 21 -8.28 38.48 -48.30
CA ALA A 21 -6.98 39.22 -48.21
C ALA A 21 -7.05 40.75 -47.89
N ALA A 22 -6.02 41.45 -47.37
CA ALA A 22 -4.83 41.10 -46.54
C ALA A 22 -4.12 42.38 -46.00
N ASN A 23 -3.07 42.20 -45.17
CA ASN A 23 -1.97 43.12 -44.80
C ASN A 23 -2.18 44.34 -43.87
N ALA A 24 -1.62 44.20 -42.66
CA ALA A 24 -0.46 44.95 -42.10
C ALA A 24 -0.45 46.50 -42.03
N GLY A 25 -0.10 47.02 -40.84
CA GLY A 25 0.36 48.39 -40.61
C GLY A 25 0.71 48.66 -39.14
N ALA A 26 1.89 49.25 -38.86
CA ALA A 26 2.34 49.59 -37.51
C ALA A 26 2.46 51.12 -37.31
N GLY A 27 2.19 51.61 -36.10
CA GLY A 27 2.27 53.04 -35.75
C GLY A 27 2.53 53.26 -34.25
N LYS A 28 3.14 54.40 -33.87
CA LYS A 28 3.65 54.67 -32.52
C LYS A 28 3.11 55.94 -31.86
N ALA A 29 2.83 55.83 -30.56
CA ALA A 29 3.18 56.73 -29.44
C ALA A 29 2.77 58.22 -29.40
N SER A 30 2.14 58.60 -28.27
CA SER A 30 2.40 59.81 -27.46
C SER A 30 1.59 59.73 -26.14
N GLY A 31 1.93 60.35 -24.99
CA GLY A 31 3.18 61.02 -24.60
C GLY A 31 3.00 62.05 -23.45
N GLY A 32 3.64 61.85 -22.29
CA GLY A 32 3.76 62.84 -21.19
C GLY A 32 4.40 62.24 -19.91
N ARG A 33 5.62 62.60 -19.44
CA ARG A 33 6.10 63.82 -18.72
C ARG A 33 5.50 63.97 -17.30
N LEU A 34 6.22 64.23 -16.20
CA LEU A 34 7.59 64.74 -15.89
C LEU A 34 8.25 63.86 -14.77
N GLN A 35 9.58 63.67 -14.62
CA GLN A 35 10.63 64.55 -14.00
C GLN A 35 10.20 65.31 -12.72
N GLY A 36 10.93 65.31 -11.59
CA GLY A 36 12.15 64.58 -11.17
C GLY A 36 12.86 65.20 -9.93
N LYS A 37 13.99 64.61 -9.51
CA LYS A 37 15.03 65.07 -8.51
C LYS A 37 14.92 64.70 -7.01
N ASP A 38 15.97 63.99 -6.56
CA ASP A 38 16.90 64.27 -5.45
C ASP A 38 16.40 64.80 -4.09
N HIS A 39 16.71 64.10 -2.98
CA HIS A 39 17.68 64.56 -1.96
C HIS A 39 18.11 63.45 -0.97
N ARG A 40 18.95 63.78 0.04
CA ARG A 40 19.96 62.88 0.62
C ARG A 40 19.84 62.72 2.15
N ALA A 41 20.04 61.47 2.62
CA ALA A 41 20.48 61.05 3.97
C ALA A 41 19.56 61.29 5.20
N GLY A 42 19.34 60.21 5.95
CA GLY A 42 18.88 60.19 7.35
C GLY A 42 19.17 58.82 7.97
N LYS A 43 19.83 58.79 9.14
CA LYS A 43 20.08 57.56 9.92
C LYS A 43 19.04 57.41 11.05
N THR A 44 18.99 56.19 11.62
CA THR A 44 18.07 55.69 12.67
C THR A 44 16.68 55.24 12.16
N GLY A 45 16.08 54.17 12.70
CA GLY A 45 16.67 53.19 13.61
C GLY A 45 15.73 52.09 14.11
N ASN A 46 16.33 51.03 14.67
CA ASN A 46 15.70 49.88 15.34
C ASN A 46 15.06 48.78 14.44
N LYS A 47 14.76 47.64 15.05
CA LYS A 47 14.58 46.31 14.42
C LYS A 47 13.12 45.86 14.41
N GLN A 48 12.73 45.16 13.34
CA GLN A 48 11.92 43.94 13.42
C GLN A 48 12.32 43.00 12.27
N THR A 49 12.68 41.76 12.60
CA THR A 49 13.17 40.77 11.63
C THR A 49 12.07 39.77 11.29
N GLY A 50 11.43 39.94 10.13
CA GLY A 50 10.55 38.92 9.57
C GLY A 50 11.36 37.74 9.04
N ALA A 51 11.23 36.58 9.67
CA ALA A 51 11.80 35.32 9.18
C ALA A 51 10.74 34.56 8.37
N ALA A 52 10.86 34.58 7.04
CA ALA A 52 9.94 33.86 6.17
C ALA A 52 10.16 32.34 6.25
N ALA A 53 9.24 31.62 6.90
CA ALA A 53 9.27 30.17 6.96
C ALA A 53 8.91 29.55 5.61
N ARG A 54 9.87 28.92 4.93
CA ARG A 54 9.64 28.14 3.71
C ARG A 54 9.19 26.72 4.06
N THR A 55 7.88 26.49 4.16
CA THR A 55 7.29 25.15 4.30
C THR A 55 6.99 24.54 2.93
N GLY A 56 8.02 24.02 2.26
CA GLY A 56 7.84 23.19 1.06
C GLY A 56 7.37 21.80 1.45
N MET A 57 6.05 21.58 1.51
CA MET A 57 5.47 20.29 1.85
C MET A 57 5.56 19.33 0.65
N GLN A 58 6.02 18.10 0.89
CA GLN A 58 6.31 17.12 -0.17
C GLN A 58 5.14 16.15 -0.38
N PRO A 59 4.84 15.72 -1.61
CA PRO A 59 3.92 14.61 -1.85
C PRO A 59 4.54 13.31 -1.31
N GLN A 60 3.92 12.71 -0.29
CA GLN A 60 4.36 11.43 0.29
C GLN A 60 3.36 10.32 -0.07
N GLY A 61 3.55 9.73 -1.25
CA GLY A 61 2.62 8.79 -1.88
C GLY A 61 3.26 7.51 -2.43
N GLU A 62 4.33 6.99 -1.84
CA GLU A 62 4.73 5.58 -2.03
C GLU A 62 5.57 5.08 -0.84
N ALA A 63 5.00 4.17 -0.04
CA ALA A 63 5.75 3.44 0.97
C ALA A 63 6.39 2.19 0.33
N SER A 64 7.71 2.22 0.14
CA SER A 64 8.49 1.00 -0.13
C SER A 64 8.20 -0.03 0.96
N PHE A 65 7.79 -1.26 0.61
CA PHE A 65 7.45 -2.32 1.57
C PHE A 65 8.70 -2.98 2.21
N SER A 66 9.58 -2.14 2.76
CA SER A 66 10.63 -2.50 3.71
C SER A 66 10.06 -2.46 5.13
N ALA A 67 10.21 -3.53 5.91
CA ALA A 67 9.64 -3.64 7.26
C ALA A 67 10.17 -2.54 8.21
N GLY A 68 9.29 -1.62 8.62
CA GLY A 68 9.64 -0.46 9.44
C GLY A 68 9.67 -0.76 10.93
N TYR A 69 10.86 -1.00 11.49
CA TYR A 69 11.06 -1.08 12.95
C TYR A 69 11.83 0.14 13.46
N GLY A 70 11.24 0.86 14.43
CA GLY A 70 11.77 2.14 14.94
C GLY A 70 13.11 2.01 15.67
N GLN A 71 14.06 2.90 15.35
CA GLN A 71 15.30 3.04 16.11
C GLN A 71 15.11 3.99 17.29
N ALA A 72 15.41 3.50 18.51
CA ALA A 72 15.63 4.35 19.66
C ALA A 72 17.08 4.86 19.64
N GLY A 73 17.28 6.18 19.70
CA GLY A 73 18.60 6.79 19.68
C GLY A 73 19.42 6.48 20.94
N GLY A 74 20.69 6.13 20.75
CA GLY A 74 21.65 5.91 21.84
C GLY A 74 23.03 6.44 21.47
N SER A 75 23.37 7.65 21.91
CA SER A 75 24.66 8.25 21.60
C SER A 75 25.80 7.54 22.34
N SER A 76 26.80 7.04 21.61
CA SER A 76 28.11 6.72 22.18
C SER A 76 29.19 7.49 21.45
N ARG A 77 29.84 8.43 22.16
CA ARG A 77 31.09 9.03 21.70
C ARG A 77 32.18 7.98 21.85
N ARG A 78 33.02 7.77 20.83
CA ARG A 78 34.27 7.01 20.98
C ARG A 78 35.40 7.75 20.28
N SER A 79 36.47 7.98 21.03
CA SER A 79 37.60 8.83 20.63
C SER A 79 38.60 8.08 19.76
N GLU A 80 39.16 8.79 18.79
CA GLU A 80 40.37 8.39 18.09
C GLU A 80 41.58 8.54 19.02
N ILE A 81 42.41 7.51 19.16
CA ILE A 81 43.85 7.65 19.43
C ILE A 81 44.62 6.56 18.67
N GLY A 82 45.59 7.00 17.85
CA GLY A 82 46.84 6.35 17.46
C GLY A 82 46.95 4.82 17.32
N ARG A 83 47.29 4.38 16.10
CA ARG A 83 48.14 3.19 15.89
C ARG A 83 49.51 3.65 15.41
N GLY A 84 50.56 3.27 16.13
CA GLY A 84 51.95 3.38 15.67
C GLY A 84 52.40 2.10 14.97
N GLU A 85 53.40 2.22 14.09
CA GLU A 85 53.97 1.10 13.34
C GLU A 85 55.07 0.37 14.14
N ALA A 86 55.19 -0.94 13.90
CA ALA A 86 56.43 -1.69 14.14
C ALA A 86 56.44 -2.95 13.28
N ALA A 87 57.49 -3.15 12.49
CA ALA A 87 57.71 -4.37 11.70
C ALA A 87 58.55 -5.39 12.50
N GLY A 88 58.36 -6.68 12.23
CA GLY A 88 59.16 -7.76 12.83
C GLY A 88 59.05 -9.05 12.02
N SER A 89 60.16 -9.49 11.43
CA SER A 89 60.23 -10.70 10.58
C SER A 89 60.99 -11.83 11.26
N SER A 90 60.49 -13.06 11.12
CA SER A 90 61.32 -14.28 11.22
C SER A 90 60.71 -15.41 10.38
N ARG A 91 61.56 -16.38 9.99
CA ARG A 91 61.23 -17.49 9.07
C ARG A 91 61.45 -18.84 9.76
N ASN A 92 61.00 -19.91 9.07
CA ASN A 92 61.35 -21.33 9.28
C ASN A 92 60.75 -21.98 10.56
N SER A 93 60.57 -23.31 10.63
CA SER A 93 60.94 -24.40 9.70
C SER A 93 59.86 -25.49 9.61
N GLU A 94 59.85 -26.24 8.51
CA GLU A 94 59.08 -27.49 8.36
C GLU A 94 59.61 -28.62 9.28
N LYS A 95 58.76 -29.62 9.56
CA LYS A 95 59.19 -31.03 9.76
C LYS A 95 58.03 -32.01 9.60
N ASN A 96 58.29 -33.14 8.94
CA ASN A 96 57.36 -34.25 8.69
C ASN A 96 57.16 -35.14 9.94
N GLY A 97 56.03 -35.87 10.02
CA GLY A 97 55.91 -37.01 10.95
C GLY A 97 54.53 -37.68 11.07
N SER A 98 54.39 -38.86 10.42
CA SER A 98 53.52 -40.02 10.75
C SER A 98 51.98 -39.91 10.95
N ARG A 99 51.28 -40.96 10.49
CA ARG A 99 49.86 -41.25 10.79
C ARG A 99 49.76 -42.10 12.07
N ALA A 100 48.74 -41.85 12.89
CA ALA A 100 48.22 -42.79 13.89
C ALA A 100 46.70 -42.62 14.08
N SER A 101 46.03 -43.61 14.65
CA SER A 101 44.56 -43.76 14.64
C SER A 101 43.87 -43.33 15.95
N SER A 102 42.58 -43.02 15.82
CA SER A 102 41.49 -43.23 16.78
C SER A 102 41.30 -42.35 18.03
N ARG A 103 40.09 -41.75 18.06
CA ARG A 103 39.17 -41.52 19.20
C ARG A 103 39.41 -40.33 20.17
N SER A 104 38.27 -39.82 20.64
CA SER A 104 38.05 -38.81 21.69
C SER A 104 38.55 -37.37 21.47
N ARG A 105 37.69 -36.51 20.92
CA ARG A 105 37.62 -35.09 21.33
C ARG A 105 36.25 -34.38 21.19
N VAL A 106 35.16 -35.15 21.23
CA VAL A 106 33.80 -34.59 21.42
C VAL A 106 33.53 -34.47 22.92
N LYS A 107 34.11 -33.44 23.55
CA LYS A 107 33.83 -32.96 24.92
C LYS A 107 34.59 -31.65 25.17
N ASN A 108 33.94 -30.51 24.93
CA ASN A 108 34.32 -29.19 25.49
C ASN A 108 33.35 -28.04 25.11
N ASN A 109 32.56 -28.16 24.04
CA ASN A 109 31.72 -27.05 23.56
C ASN A 109 30.57 -26.68 24.53
N GLU A 110 30.16 -27.60 25.40
CA GLU A 110 29.08 -27.42 26.39
C GLU A 110 29.47 -26.49 27.56
N ARG A 111 30.77 -26.33 27.84
CA ARG A 111 31.24 -25.48 28.96
C ARG A 111 31.14 -23.98 28.68
N GLY A 112 30.97 -23.58 27.41
CA GLY A 112 30.77 -22.19 27.02
C GLY A 112 29.32 -21.70 27.16
N SER A 113 28.34 -22.54 26.78
CA SER A 113 26.93 -22.16 26.75
C SER A 113 26.36 -21.89 28.14
N GLY A 114 26.58 -22.80 29.10
CA GLY A 114 26.03 -22.68 30.45
C GLY A 114 26.45 -21.39 31.18
N ARG A 115 27.68 -20.92 30.96
CA ARG A 115 28.20 -19.69 31.59
C ARG A 115 27.55 -18.41 31.02
N HIS A 116 27.16 -18.42 29.75
CA HIS A 116 26.36 -17.35 29.14
C HIS A 116 24.87 -17.43 29.48
N GLN A 117 24.32 -18.63 29.67
CA GLN A 117 22.95 -18.82 30.14
C GLN A 117 22.76 -18.36 31.58
N GLN A 118 23.69 -18.66 32.49
CA GLN A 118 23.62 -18.20 33.88
C GLN A 118 23.58 -16.66 33.94
N ALA A 119 24.58 -15.98 33.35
CA ALA A 119 24.60 -14.52 33.30
C ALA A 119 23.36 -13.89 32.62
N SER A 120 22.72 -14.60 31.69
CA SER A 120 21.47 -14.12 31.07
C SER A 120 20.25 -14.27 31.99
N ARG A 121 20.25 -15.27 32.90
CA ARG A 121 19.24 -15.46 33.95
C ARG A 121 19.45 -14.52 35.13
N ASP A 122 20.70 -14.28 35.53
CA ASP A 122 21.04 -13.34 36.60
C ASP A 122 20.51 -11.93 36.25
N ILE A 123 20.76 -11.46 35.03
CA ILE A 123 20.22 -10.19 34.50
C ILE A 123 18.68 -10.20 34.39
N ALA A 124 18.07 -11.35 34.06
CA ALA A 124 16.60 -11.44 34.01
C ALA A 124 15.98 -11.32 35.41
N ALA A 125 16.59 -11.94 36.42
CA ALA A 125 16.18 -11.86 37.82
C ALA A 125 16.35 -10.43 38.39
N GLU A 126 17.48 -9.76 38.11
CA GLU A 126 17.68 -8.34 38.47
C GLU A 126 16.60 -7.41 37.87
N LEU A 127 16.08 -7.75 36.69
CA LEU A 127 15.04 -7.00 35.99
C LEU A 127 13.61 -7.47 36.32
N GLY A 128 13.43 -8.49 37.18
CA GLY A 128 12.12 -9.06 37.52
C GLY A 128 11.40 -9.73 36.35
N LEU A 129 12.14 -10.29 35.39
CA LEU A 129 11.61 -10.94 34.19
C LEU A 129 11.56 -12.47 34.37
N PRO A 130 10.43 -13.15 34.12
CA PRO A 130 10.32 -14.60 34.30
C PRO A 130 10.98 -15.42 33.19
N VAL A 131 11.59 -14.77 32.18
CA VAL A 131 12.32 -15.45 31.10
C VAL A 131 13.61 -14.71 30.75
N ALA A 132 14.67 -15.48 30.53
CA ALA A 132 16.01 -15.00 30.19
C ALA A 132 16.29 -15.05 28.69
N LYS A 133 17.30 -14.28 28.23
CA LYS A 133 17.77 -14.35 26.85
C LYS A 133 18.45 -15.71 26.59
N ASN A 134 18.13 -16.33 25.44
CA ASN A 134 18.52 -17.70 25.06
C ASN A 134 17.91 -18.82 25.91
N GLU A 135 16.92 -18.51 26.75
CA GLU A 135 16.09 -19.51 27.41
C GLU A 135 15.21 -20.24 26.38
N GLU A 136 15.01 -21.54 26.57
CA GLU A 136 14.02 -22.32 25.85
C GLU A 136 12.87 -22.66 26.79
N THR A 137 11.64 -22.43 26.36
CA THR A 137 10.43 -22.65 27.13
C THR A 137 9.30 -23.15 26.24
N VAL A 138 8.27 -23.76 26.83
CA VAL A 138 7.06 -24.20 26.13
C VAL A 138 5.92 -23.27 26.51
N ILE A 139 5.27 -22.68 25.52
CA ILE A 139 4.13 -21.78 25.71
C ILE A 139 2.97 -22.19 24.81
N GLU A 140 1.78 -21.76 25.20
CA GLU A 140 0.56 -21.84 24.38
C GLU A 140 0.30 -20.47 23.75
N ILE A 141 -0.07 -20.47 22.47
CA ILE A 141 -0.34 -19.27 21.69
C ILE A 141 -1.84 -18.97 21.76
N ILE A 142 -2.17 -17.84 22.39
CA ILE A 142 -3.54 -17.44 22.73
C ILE A 142 -4.15 -16.46 21.71
N GLY A 143 -3.37 -16.00 20.74
CA GLY A 143 -3.76 -15.00 19.74
C GLY A 143 -2.59 -14.62 18.84
N MET A 144 -2.72 -13.53 18.09
CA MET A 144 -1.69 -12.98 17.21
C MET A 144 -1.68 -11.45 17.27
N ASN A 145 -0.55 -10.81 17.00
CA ASN A 145 -0.43 -9.36 16.88
C ASN A 145 -0.63 -8.89 15.43
N HIS A 146 -0.62 -7.56 15.19
CA HIS A 146 -0.80 -6.98 13.85
C HIS A 146 0.36 -7.27 12.88
N ASP A 147 1.54 -7.64 13.38
CA ASP A 147 2.70 -8.07 12.59
C ASP A 147 2.59 -9.55 12.16
N GLY A 148 1.52 -10.25 12.55
CA GLY A 148 1.31 -11.67 12.24
C GLY A 148 2.15 -12.62 13.10
N GLU A 149 2.68 -12.14 14.24
CA GLU A 149 3.38 -12.98 15.22
C GLU A 149 2.39 -13.59 16.22
N GLY A 150 2.56 -14.87 16.54
CA GLY A 150 1.82 -15.55 17.59
C GLY A 150 2.10 -14.92 18.95
N VAL A 151 1.04 -14.66 19.72
CA VAL A 151 1.09 -14.09 21.07
C VAL A 151 0.89 -15.23 22.07
N GLY A 152 1.96 -15.58 22.79
CA GLY A 152 1.90 -16.51 23.92
C GLY A 152 2.31 -15.84 25.23
N ARG A 153 2.15 -16.55 26.35
CA ARG A 153 2.59 -16.08 27.67
C ARG A 153 3.44 -17.13 28.38
N ALA A 154 4.56 -16.69 28.95
CA ALA A 154 5.35 -17.44 29.93
C ALA A 154 5.18 -16.73 31.28
N GLU A 155 4.56 -17.39 32.27
CA GLU A 155 4.32 -16.82 33.61
C GLU A 155 3.69 -15.41 33.57
N GLY A 156 2.72 -15.21 32.67
CA GLY A 156 2.03 -13.94 32.44
C GLY A 156 2.75 -12.95 31.51
N TYR A 157 4.08 -13.03 31.39
CA TYR A 157 4.91 -12.20 30.51
C TYR A 157 4.68 -12.57 29.04
N THR A 158 4.50 -11.56 28.19
CA THR A 158 4.11 -11.76 26.78
C THR A 158 5.31 -12.07 25.90
N LEU A 159 5.20 -13.09 25.06
CA LEU A 159 6.18 -13.44 24.04
C LEU A 159 5.54 -13.39 22.66
N PHE A 160 6.14 -12.63 21.75
CA PHE A 160 5.82 -12.64 20.33
C PHE A 160 6.66 -13.70 19.61
N VAL A 161 6.00 -14.50 18.76
CA VAL A 161 6.57 -15.68 18.10
C VAL A 161 6.18 -15.67 16.62
N ALA A 162 7.04 -15.12 15.78
CA ALA A 162 6.86 -15.18 14.33
C ALA A 162 6.79 -16.65 13.86
N GLY A 163 5.74 -16.98 13.10
CA GLY A 163 5.51 -18.33 12.55
C GLY A 163 4.63 -19.27 13.39
N ALA A 164 4.07 -18.81 14.52
CA ALA A 164 3.20 -19.61 15.39
C ALA A 164 1.76 -19.06 15.42
N LEU A 165 0.76 -19.96 15.54
CA LEU A 165 -0.67 -19.64 15.40
C LEU A 165 -1.49 -19.84 16.69
N PRO A 166 -2.66 -19.20 16.83
CA PRO A 166 -3.59 -19.43 17.94
C PRO A 166 -3.98 -20.91 18.06
N GLY A 167 -4.00 -21.40 19.30
CA GLY A 167 -4.25 -22.81 19.63
C GLY A 167 -3.00 -23.70 19.55
N GLU A 168 -1.84 -23.19 19.10
CA GLU A 168 -0.60 -23.97 19.09
C GLU A 168 0.05 -24.05 20.47
N LYS A 169 0.64 -25.22 20.75
CA LYS A 169 1.59 -25.42 21.84
C LYS A 169 2.98 -25.55 21.24
N VAL A 170 3.88 -24.65 21.60
CA VAL A 170 5.16 -24.47 20.90
C VAL A 170 6.33 -24.42 21.87
N ARG A 171 7.46 -25.01 21.48
CA ARG A 171 8.76 -24.77 22.13
C ARG A 171 9.44 -23.60 21.42
N VAL A 172 9.84 -22.60 22.19
CA VAL A 172 10.38 -21.33 21.68
C VAL A 172 11.68 -20.95 22.38
N LYS A 173 12.53 -20.18 21.70
CA LYS A 173 13.77 -19.63 22.25
C LYS A 173 13.74 -18.12 22.34
N VAL A 174 13.85 -17.57 23.55
CA VAL A 174 13.77 -16.12 23.78
C VAL A 174 14.98 -15.42 23.17
N LEU A 175 14.75 -14.57 22.16
CA LEU A 175 15.79 -13.83 21.44
C LEU A 175 16.10 -12.48 22.10
N LYS A 176 15.06 -11.81 22.60
CA LYS A 176 15.14 -10.44 23.13
C LYS A 176 14.01 -10.20 24.12
N THR A 177 14.34 -9.72 25.32
CA THR A 177 13.37 -9.23 26.30
C THR A 177 13.27 -7.69 26.25
N LYS A 178 12.12 -7.16 26.64
CA LYS A 178 11.89 -5.75 27.05
C LYS A 178 11.12 -5.77 28.38
N LYS A 179 10.80 -4.59 28.95
CA LYS A 179 10.16 -4.46 30.28
C LYS A 179 8.83 -5.22 30.44
N GLN A 180 8.02 -5.37 29.38
CA GLN A 180 6.67 -5.95 29.45
C GLN A 180 6.43 -7.12 28.48
N TYR A 181 7.30 -7.30 27.48
CA TYR A 181 7.19 -8.34 26.46
C TYR A 181 8.56 -8.68 25.86
N GLY A 182 8.68 -9.87 25.30
CA GLY A 182 9.85 -10.31 24.54
C GLY A 182 9.48 -10.85 23.16
N TYR A 183 10.52 -11.16 22.38
CA TYR A 183 10.42 -11.88 21.11
C TYR A 183 11.14 -13.22 21.25
N ALA A 184 10.55 -14.29 20.75
CA ALA A 184 11.12 -15.63 20.76
C ALA A 184 11.05 -16.26 19.37
N LYS A 185 12.06 -17.08 19.04
CA LYS A 185 12.06 -17.89 17.82
C LYS A 185 11.28 -19.17 18.08
N LEU A 186 10.35 -19.51 17.19
CA LEU A 186 9.79 -20.86 17.12
C LEU A 186 10.91 -21.89 16.88
N LEU A 187 10.97 -22.94 17.70
CA LEU A 187 11.87 -24.08 17.50
C LEU A 187 11.11 -25.31 17.01
N GLU A 188 9.94 -25.56 17.57
CA GLU A 188 9.19 -26.80 17.40
C GLU A 188 7.71 -26.56 17.75
N ILE A 189 6.81 -27.11 16.93
CA ILE A 189 5.37 -27.12 17.19
C ILE A 189 5.04 -28.47 17.81
N ILE A 190 4.62 -28.47 19.07
CA ILE A 190 4.28 -29.68 19.86
C ILE A 190 2.82 -30.07 19.60
N THR A 191 1.94 -29.07 19.49
CA THR A 191 0.56 -29.21 19.05
C THR A 191 0.28 -28.13 18.01
N ALA A 192 -0.10 -28.54 16.80
CA ALA A 192 -0.41 -27.64 15.69
C ALA A 192 -1.86 -27.14 15.78
N SER A 193 -2.12 -25.94 15.26
CA SER A 193 -3.48 -25.40 15.12
C SER A 193 -4.23 -26.14 14.02
N LYS A 194 -5.57 -26.17 14.09
CA LYS A 194 -6.43 -26.64 12.98
C LYS A 194 -6.14 -25.90 11.67
N ASP A 195 -5.68 -24.65 11.78
CA ASP A 195 -5.40 -23.72 10.67
C ASP A 195 -3.94 -23.78 10.20
N ARG A 196 -3.13 -24.72 10.72
CA ARG A 196 -1.74 -24.94 10.30
C ARG A 196 -1.70 -25.58 8.91
N VAL A 197 -1.17 -24.86 7.92
CA VAL A 197 -0.81 -25.42 6.61
C VAL A 197 0.69 -25.25 6.32
N ALA A 198 1.23 -26.06 5.41
CA ALA A 198 2.57 -25.83 4.87
C ALA A 198 2.53 -24.63 3.90
N ALA A 199 3.45 -23.67 4.06
CA ALA A 199 3.54 -22.54 3.13
C ALA A 199 4.06 -23.03 1.76
N PRO A 200 3.31 -22.82 0.65
CA PRO A 200 3.67 -23.42 -0.64
C PRO A 200 4.78 -22.66 -1.38
N CYS A 201 5.08 -21.40 -1.03
CA CYS A 201 6.11 -20.63 -1.71
C CYS A 201 7.52 -21.01 -1.22
N PRO A 202 8.45 -21.45 -2.11
CA PRO A 202 9.76 -21.97 -1.72
C PRO A 202 10.70 -20.93 -1.05
N ILE A 203 10.38 -19.63 -1.18
CA ILE A 203 11.15 -18.54 -0.55
C ILE A 203 10.44 -17.91 0.67
N TYR A 204 9.33 -18.48 1.14
CA TYR A 204 8.47 -17.91 2.19
C TYR A 204 9.21 -17.48 3.47
N ASP A 205 10.12 -18.32 3.98
CA ASP A 205 10.86 -18.02 5.21
C ASP A 205 11.80 -16.82 5.04
N GLN A 206 12.33 -16.62 3.84
CA GLN A 206 13.34 -15.61 3.52
C GLN A 206 12.72 -14.27 3.05
N CYS A 207 11.65 -14.34 2.25
CA CYS A 207 11.02 -13.21 1.57
C CYS A 207 10.21 -12.32 2.52
N GLY A 208 10.41 -10.99 2.49
CA GLY A 208 9.63 -10.05 3.29
C GLY A 208 8.14 -9.92 2.91
N GLY A 209 7.75 -10.34 1.70
CA GLY A 209 6.45 -10.01 1.09
C GLY A 209 5.23 -10.77 1.61
N CYS A 210 5.40 -11.93 2.25
CA CYS A 210 4.30 -12.72 2.83
C CYS A 210 4.59 -13.07 4.29
N GLN A 211 3.51 -13.16 5.09
CA GLN A 211 3.59 -13.45 6.53
C GLN A 211 2.59 -14.52 7.00
N LEU A 212 1.59 -14.86 6.16
CA LEU A 212 0.49 -15.75 6.56
C LEU A 212 0.34 -17.02 5.70
N GLN A 213 1.20 -17.30 4.71
CA GLN A 213 1.08 -18.54 3.90
C GLN A 213 1.10 -19.84 4.72
N HIS A 214 1.65 -19.80 5.94
CA HIS A 214 1.60 -20.92 6.89
C HIS A 214 0.23 -21.13 7.58
N MET A 215 -0.81 -20.35 7.23
CA MET A 215 -2.16 -20.42 7.81
C MET A 215 -3.19 -20.74 6.70
N SER A 216 -4.20 -21.55 7.01
CA SER A 216 -5.38 -21.80 6.16
C SER A 216 -5.98 -20.48 5.65
N TYR A 217 -6.63 -20.47 4.49
CA TYR A 217 -7.15 -19.22 3.96
C TYR A 217 -8.35 -18.72 4.77
N GLU A 218 -9.19 -19.65 5.21
CA GLU A 218 -10.30 -19.46 6.13
C GLU A 218 -9.81 -18.88 7.48
N GLY A 219 -8.70 -19.40 8.00
CA GLY A 219 -8.06 -18.88 9.20
C GLY A 219 -7.53 -17.46 9.01
N GLN A 220 -6.98 -17.13 7.83
CA GLN A 220 -6.54 -15.77 7.52
C GLN A 220 -7.73 -14.80 7.49
N LEU A 221 -8.86 -15.20 6.90
CA LEU A 221 -10.06 -14.38 6.83
C LEU A 221 -10.66 -14.11 8.21
N GLU A 222 -10.78 -15.12 9.08
CA GLU A 222 -11.29 -14.91 10.45
C GLU A 222 -10.30 -14.14 11.33
N TRP A 223 -8.98 -14.34 11.16
CA TRP A 223 -7.97 -13.54 11.86
C TRP A 223 -7.99 -12.06 11.46
N LYS A 224 -8.12 -11.76 10.16
CA LYS A 224 -8.27 -10.37 9.65
C LYS A 224 -9.53 -9.70 10.21
N ARG A 225 -10.62 -10.44 10.31
CA ARG A 225 -11.87 -10.00 10.95
C ARG A 225 -11.66 -9.72 12.45
N GLN A 226 -11.03 -10.64 13.18
CA GLN A 226 -10.78 -10.47 14.61
C GLN A 226 -9.85 -9.27 14.89
N ILE A 227 -8.92 -8.95 14.00
CA ILE A 227 -8.13 -7.70 14.09
C ILE A 227 -9.02 -6.47 13.99
N VAL A 228 -10.02 -6.44 13.10
CA VAL A 228 -10.96 -5.31 13.01
C VAL A 228 -11.77 -5.18 14.30
N VAL A 229 -12.36 -6.28 14.78
CA VAL A 229 -13.07 -6.34 16.09
C VAL A 229 -12.18 -5.82 17.23
N ASP A 230 -10.97 -6.37 17.38
CA ASP A 230 -10.02 -6.01 18.42
C ASP A 230 -9.66 -4.51 18.43
N ASN A 231 -9.57 -3.87 17.25
CA ASN A 231 -9.27 -2.45 17.15
C ASN A 231 -10.48 -1.58 17.48
N LEU A 232 -11.67 -1.89 16.95
CA LEU A 232 -12.91 -1.16 17.25
C LEU A 232 -13.19 -1.16 18.76
N THR A 233 -13.10 -2.32 19.39
CA THR A 233 -13.35 -2.47 20.83
C THR A 233 -12.25 -1.85 21.70
N ARG A 234 -10.96 -2.02 21.38
CA ARG A 234 -9.86 -1.58 22.29
C ARG A 234 -9.34 -0.17 22.04
N ILE A 235 -9.34 0.29 20.79
CA ILE A 235 -8.85 1.64 20.42
C ILE A 235 -10.02 2.61 20.30
N GLY A 236 -11.05 2.24 19.53
CA GLY A 236 -12.25 3.06 19.36
C GLY A 236 -13.14 3.08 20.60
N LYS A 237 -13.07 2.04 21.46
CA LYS A 237 -14.02 1.82 22.58
C LYS A 237 -15.47 1.74 22.12
N LEU A 238 -15.67 1.24 20.90
CA LEU A 238 -16.98 1.09 20.27
C LEU A 238 -17.61 -0.24 20.69
N ASN A 239 -18.93 -0.26 20.81
CA ASN A 239 -19.66 -1.50 21.10
C ASN A 239 -19.79 -2.32 19.81
N VAL A 240 -18.99 -3.38 19.68
CA VAL A 240 -19.12 -4.36 18.60
C VAL A 240 -20.14 -5.42 19.02
N ALA A 241 -21.14 -5.68 18.17
CA ALA A 241 -22.17 -6.67 18.48
C ALA A 241 -21.56 -8.07 18.64
N GLU A 242 -21.94 -8.78 19.71
CA GLU A 242 -21.51 -10.17 19.90
C GLU A 242 -22.09 -11.06 18.80
N VAL A 243 -21.25 -11.92 18.22
CA VAL A 243 -21.71 -12.94 17.29
C VAL A 243 -22.44 -14.01 18.10
N LEU A 244 -23.78 -13.99 18.06
CA LEU A 244 -24.60 -15.10 18.56
C LEU A 244 -24.19 -16.38 17.83
N SER A 245 -23.41 -17.22 18.52
CA SER A 245 -22.68 -18.33 17.91
C SER A 245 -23.60 -19.51 17.63
N HIS A 246 -24.09 -19.56 16.38
CA HIS A 246 -25.03 -20.54 15.83
C HIS A 246 -26.44 -20.48 16.43
N PRO A 247 -27.48 -20.28 15.61
CA PRO A 247 -28.73 -20.99 15.83
C PRO A 247 -28.39 -22.49 15.85
N GLN A 248 -28.75 -23.20 16.93
CA GLN A 248 -28.83 -24.65 16.83
C GLN A 248 -29.99 -24.96 15.90
N VAL A 249 -29.66 -25.35 14.66
CA VAL A 249 -30.63 -26.01 13.77
C VAL A 249 -30.88 -27.38 14.40
N ASP A 250 -31.92 -27.48 15.22
CA ASP A 250 -32.44 -28.78 15.58
C ASP A 250 -33.01 -29.41 14.30
N ASN A 251 -32.57 -30.64 14.00
CA ASN A 251 -33.05 -31.38 12.85
C ASN A 251 -34.31 -32.17 13.26
N SER A 252 -35.39 -31.45 13.59
CA SER A 252 -36.72 -32.04 13.76
C SER A 252 -37.77 -31.31 12.91
N SER A 253 -38.69 -32.09 12.31
CA SER A 253 -39.71 -31.66 11.35
C SER A 253 -39.22 -30.81 10.16
N ALA A 254 -38.94 -31.48 9.04
CA ALA A 254 -38.96 -30.82 7.74
C ALA A 254 -40.40 -30.40 7.38
N ASN A 255 -40.60 -29.13 7.04
CA ASN A 255 -41.58 -28.59 6.08
C ASN A 255 -41.59 -27.05 6.19
N MET A 256 -41.19 -26.34 5.14
CA MET A 256 -41.49 -24.92 4.98
C MET A 256 -41.54 -24.55 3.50
N GLU A 257 -42.63 -23.91 3.09
CA GLU A 257 -42.87 -23.44 1.72
C GLU A 257 -42.36 -21.99 1.56
N ASP A 258 -42.09 -21.57 0.32
CA ASP A 258 -41.55 -20.24 0.02
C ASP A 258 -42.48 -19.10 0.51
N THR A 259 -42.01 -18.33 1.48
CA THR A 259 -42.61 -17.05 1.87
C THR A 259 -41.55 -15.98 2.09
N HIS A 260 -41.08 -15.37 1.01
CA HIS A 260 -40.24 -14.17 1.06
C HIS A 260 -41.05 -12.96 1.58
N SER A 261 -41.09 -12.74 2.90
CA SER A 261 -41.44 -11.45 3.49
C SER A 261 -40.20 -10.55 3.51
N ALA A 262 -40.20 -9.50 2.69
CA ALA A 262 -39.19 -8.44 2.80
C ALA A 262 -39.56 -7.49 3.95
N GLY A 263 -38.62 -7.24 4.87
CA GLY A 263 -38.78 -6.18 5.89
C GLY A 263 -38.63 -6.62 7.35
N ASP A 264 -37.51 -7.26 7.70
CA ASP A 264 -36.88 -7.08 9.02
C ASP A 264 -35.38 -7.46 8.94
N LYS A 265 -34.48 -6.47 9.00
CA LYS A 265 -33.04 -6.74 9.28
C LYS A 265 -32.93 -7.05 10.77
N PRO A 266 -32.18 -8.08 11.21
CA PRO A 266 -32.00 -8.35 12.64
C PRO A 266 -31.32 -7.16 13.34
N VAL A 267 -31.98 -6.62 14.36
CA VAL A 267 -31.48 -5.46 15.12
C VAL A 267 -30.40 -5.91 16.11
N TYR A 268 -29.13 -5.68 15.77
CA TYR A 268 -28.00 -5.95 16.65
C TYR A 268 -27.74 -4.79 17.62
N GLU A 269 -27.51 -5.10 18.90
CA GLU A 269 -27.01 -4.13 19.89
C GLU A 269 -25.50 -3.92 19.73
N GLY A 270 -25.10 -3.20 18.68
CA GLY A 270 -23.71 -2.82 18.42
C GLY A 270 -23.36 -2.77 16.93
N ILE A 271 -22.09 -2.50 16.63
CA ILE A 271 -21.54 -2.52 15.28
C ILE A 271 -21.48 -3.95 14.77
N GLN A 272 -22.09 -4.22 13.62
CA GLN A 272 -21.98 -5.51 12.96
C GLN A 272 -20.66 -5.62 12.19
N VAL A 273 -19.70 -6.38 12.72
CA VAL A 273 -18.45 -6.71 11.99
C VAL A 273 -18.64 -8.00 11.21
N HIS A 274 -18.77 -7.87 9.89
CA HIS A 274 -19.03 -8.97 8.96
C HIS A 274 -17.84 -9.94 8.81
N LYS A 275 -18.05 -11.03 8.08
CA LYS A 275 -16.96 -11.90 7.61
C LYS A 275 -16.06 -11.13 6.65
N THR A 276 -14.74 -11.37 6.71
CA THR A 276 -13.80 -10.80 5.74
C THR A 276 -14.15 -11.31 4.35
N LEU A 277 -14.37 -10.40 3.39
CA LEU A 277 -14.59 -10.77 1.99
C LEU A 277 -13.27 -11.26 1.38
N GLY A 278 -13.16 -12.56 1.20
CA GLY A 278 -11.99 -13.24 0.65
C GLY A 278 -12.03 -13.43 -0.86
N MET A 279 -10.87 -13.73 -1.42
CA MET A 279 -10.68 -14.01 -2.84
C MET A 279 -10.80 -15.52 -3.11
N GLN A 280 -11.53 -15.93 -4.15
CA GLN A 280 -11.72 -17.37 -4.47
C GLN A 280 -10.39 -18.08 -4.75
N GLU A 281 -9.54 -17.47 -5.56
CA GLU A 281 -8.18 -17.92 -5.85
C GLU A 281 -7.18 -16.90 -5.27
N PRO A 282 -6.67 -17.07 -4.03
CA PRO A 282 -5.85 -16.07 -3.33
C PRO A 282 -4.40 -15.91 -3.87
N TRP A 283 -4.16 -16.36 -5.10
CA TRP A 283 -2.85 -16.41 -5.75
C TRP A 283 -2.81 -15.55 -7.02
N ARG A 284 -1.60 -15.27 -7.52
CA ARG A 284 -1.33 -14.50 -8.77
C ARG A 284 -1.99 -13.12 -8.87
N TYR A 285 -2.59 -12.62 -7.80
CA TYR A 285 -3.46 -11.45 -7.78
C TYR A 285 -2.78 -10.09 -8.00
N ARG A 286 -1.45 -9.96 -7.74
CA ARG A 286 -0.78 -8.65 -7.87
C ARG A 286 -0.48 -8.28 -9.31
N ASN A 287 -1.14 -7.23 -9.77
CA ASN A 287 -0.90 -6.59 -11.08
C ASN A 287 0.43 -5.82 -11.14
N LYS A 288 0.93 -5.29 -10.02
CA LYS A 288 2.18 -4.52 -9.93
C LYS A 288 3.28 -5.31 -9.23
N ALA A 289 4.39 -5.54 -9.94
CA ALA A 289 5.66 -5.96 -9.39
C ALA A 289 6.60 -4.76 -9.23
N GLN A 290 7.30 -4.66 -8.10
CA GLN A 290 8.37 -3.68 -7.86
C GLN A 290 9.58 -4.45 -7.32
N VAL A 291 10.58 -4.63 -8.17
CA VAL A 291 11.71 -5.55 -7.94
C VAL A 291 13.00 -4.74 -7.81
N PRO A 292 13.60 -4.61 -6.61
CA PRO A 292 14.96 -4.09 -6.46
C PRO A 292 15.97 -4.99 -7.18
N MET A 293 16.89 -4.34 -7.89
CA MET A 293 17.91 -5.00 -8.70
C MET A 293 19.27 -4.92 -8.01
N GLY A 294 20.00 -6.03 -8.01
CA GLY A 294 21.32 -6.16 -7.42
C GLY A 294 22.28 -6.92 -8.33
N GLU A 295 23.45 -7.25 -7.81
CA GLU A 295 24.47 -7.97 -8.56
C GLU A 295 25.14 -9.05 -7.70
N ILE A 296 25.28 -10.26 -8.24
CA ILE A 296 26.08 -11.36 -7.66
C ILE A 296 26.95 -11.90 -8.79
N ASP A 297 28.26 -12.05 -8.53
CA ASP A 297 29.26 -12.60 -9.47
C ASP A 297 29.22 -11.98 -10.89
N GLY A 298 28.91 -10.67 -10.96
CA GLY A 298 28.78 -9.92 -12.22
C GLY A 298 27.48 -10.17 -13.00
N GLY A 299 26.53 -10.93 -12.47
CA GLY A 299 25.19 -11.11 -13.02
C GLY A 299 24.15 -10.27 -12.29
N LEU A 300 23.19 -9.71 -13.05
CA LEU A 300 22.02 -9.04 -12.47
C LEU A 300 21.15 -10.05 -11.71
N ILE A 301 20.86 -9.73 -10.45
CA ILE A 301 19.83 -10.40 -9.65
C ILE A 301 18.66 -9.45 -9.38
N GLY A 302 17.49 -10.00 -9.08
CA GLY A 302 16.26 -9.25 -8.90
C GLY A 302 15.23 -10.09 -8.16
N GLY A 303 14.80 -9.59 -7.01
CA GLY A 303 13.90 -10.29 -6.11
C GLY A 303 13.35 -9.41 -5.00
N PHE A 304 13.10 -9.96 -3.82
CA PHE A 304 12.60 -9.19 -2.67
C PHE A 304 13.69 -8.95 -1.63
N TYR A 305 13.55 -7.87 -0.87
CA TYR A 305 14.35 -7.69 0.33
C TYR A 305 14.01 -8.74 1.40
N ALA A 306 15.06 -9.34 1.99
CA ALA A 306 14.92 -10.30 3.08
C ALA A 306 14.42 -9.60 4.35
N LYS A 307 13.56 -10.28 5.13
CA LYS A 307 12.91 -9.75 6.35
C LYS A 307 13.88 -8.92 7.23
N GLY A 308 13.63 -7.62 7.33
CA GLY A 308 14.41 -6.69 8.16
C GLY A 308 15.77 -6.23 7.59
N SER A 309 15.98 -6.27 6.27
CA SER A 309 17.25 -5.87 5.62
C SER A 309 17.04 -5.28 4.22
N HIS A 310 18.08 -4.70 3.61
CA HIS A 310 18.13 -4.41 2.16
C HIS A 310 18.83 -5.54 1.35
N ARG A 311 19.02 -6.73 1.93
CA ARG A 311 19.63 -7.87 1.21
C ARG A 311 18.58 -8.47 0.26
N ILE A 312 18.83 -8.41 -1.04
CA ILE A 312 17.97 -9.02 -2.05
C ILE A 312 18.07 -10.55 -1.95
N VAL A 313 16.92 -11.21 -1.86
CA VAL A 313 16.71 -12.64 -2.12
C VAL A 313 16.30 -12.73 -3.57
N ASP A 314 17.23 -13.12 -4.45
CA ASP A 314 16.94 -13.31 -5.88
C ASP A 314 15.81 -14.34 -6.04
N MET A 315 14.94 -14.10 -7.01
CA MET A 315 13.79 -14.98 -7.25
C MET A 315 13.61 -15.31 -8.73
N GLU A 316 13.11 -16.52 -8.96
CA GLU A 316 12.57 -16.95 -10.23
C GLU A 316 11.08 -16.61 -10.32
N ARG A 317 10.31 -16.80 -9.23
CA ARG A 317 8.83 -16.68 -9.22
C ARG A 317 8.26 -16.17 -7.91
N CYS A 318 7.20 -15.36 -7.97
CA CYS A 318 6.41 -14.89 -6.83
C CYS A 318 4.93 -15.32 -6.93
N MET A 319 4.51 -16.30 -6.13
CA MET A 319 3.16 -16.89 -6.19
C MET A 319 1.98 -15.91 -6.05
N ILE A 320 2.20 -14.72 -5.47
CA ILE A 320 1.16 -13.67 -5.34
C ILE A 320 1.22 -12.60 -6.43
N GLN A 321 2.24 -12.58 -7.30
CA GLN A 321 2.29 -11.72 -8.49
C GLN A 321 1.76 -12.47 -9.71
N HIS A 322 1.09 -11.76 -10.62
CA HIS A 322 0.68 -12.29 -11.91
C HIS A 322 1.91 -12.87 -12.65
N GLU A 323 1.79 -14.05 -13.24
CA GLU A 323 2.95 -14.83 -13.71
C GLU A 323 3.81 -14.11 -14.77
N HIS A 324 3.19 -13.36 -15.68
CA HIS A 324 3.93 -12.52 -16.65
C HIS A 324 4.87 -11.48 -15.99
N ASN A 325 4.65 -11.11 -14.72
CA ASN A 325 5.59 -10.26 -13.99
C ASN A 325 6.89 -11.00 -13.62
N ASP A 326 6.79 -12.31 -13.31
CA ASP A 326 7.97 -13.17 -13.10
C ASP A 326 8.78 -13.25 -14.41
N GLU A 327 8.09 -13.52 -15.53
CA GLU A 327 8.67 -13.66 -16.88
C GLU A 327 9.36 -12.38 -17.38
N VAL A 328 8.71 -11.22 -17.23
CA VAL A 328 9.28 -9.92 -17.61
C VAL A 328 10.53 -9.61 -16.76
N VAL A 329 10.51 -9.87 -15.46
CA VAL A 329 11.66 -9.65 -14.59
C VAL A 329 12.81 -10.59 -14.95
N GLU A 330 12.53 -11.85 -15.31
CA GLU A 330 13.54 -12.78 -15.79
C GLU A 330 14.18 -12.32 -17.11
N GLN A 331 13.39 -11.98 -18.14
CA GLN A 331 13.94 -11.52 -19.42
C GLN A 331 14.72 -10.21 -19.28
N VAL A 332 14.26 -9.28 -18.44
CA VAL A 332 15.00 -8.05 -18.15
C VAL A 332 16.34 -8.34 -17.44
N LYS A 333 16.42 -9.35 -16.55
CA LYS A 333 17.70 -9.85 -15.99
C LYS A 333 18.61 -10.45 -17.07
N GLN A 334 18.09 -11.38 -17.88
CA GLN A 334 18.85 -12.12 -18.89
C GLN A 334 19.41 -11.18 -19.99
N ILE A 335 18.54 -10.39 -20.61
CA ILE A 335 18.93 -9.49 -21.71
C ILE A 335 19.81 -8.35 -21.17
N GLY A 336 19.45 -7.76 -20.03
CA GLY A 336 20.23 -6.69 -19.39
C GLY A 336 21.67 -7.12 -19.08
N ARG A 337 21.87 -8.38 -18.66
CA ARG A 337 23.20 -8.97 -18.51
C ARG A 337 23.95 -9.09 -19.84
N SER A 338 23.28 -9.50 -20.91
CA SER A 338 23.90 -9.67 -22.25
C SER A 338 24.37 -8.34 -22.85
N VAL A 339 23.65 -7.24 -22.62
CA VAL A 339 24.02 -5.88 -23.06
C VAL A 339 24.88 -5.11 -22.03
N GLY A 340 25.37 -5.78 -20.98
CA GLY A 340 26.35 -5.23 -20.04
C GLY A 340 25.80 -4.24 -18.98
N ILE A 341 24.49 -4.22 -18.75
CA ILE A 341 23.87 -3.37 -17.73
C ILE A 341 24.29 -3.82 -16.33
N ARG A 342 24.55 -2.84 -15.46
CA ARG A 342 24.99 -3.04 -14.07
C ARG A 342 23.94 -2.53 -13.09
N ALA A 343 23.66 -3.29 -12.05
CA ALA A 343 22.74 -2.88 -10.99
C ALA A 343 23.31 -1.72 -10.17
N TYR A 344 22.42 -0.93 -9.57
CA TYR A 344 22.80 0.13 -8.65
C TYR A 344 23.18 -0.42 -7.27
N ASN A 345 24.31 0.04 -6.74
CA ASN A 345 24.81 -0.32 -5.41
C ASN A 345 24.62 0.88 -4.47
N GLU A 346 23.77 0.74 -3.44
CA GLU A 346 23.34 1.86 -2.58
C GLU A 346 24.50 2.48 -1.77
N GLU A 347 25.41 1.63 -1.29
CA GLU A 347 26.58 2.01 -0.50
C GLU A 347 27.48 2.96 -1.30
N THR A 348 27.96 2.53 -2.47
CA THR A 348 28.85 3.30 -3.34
C THR A 348 28.13 4.40 -4.13
N GLY A 349 26.81 4.27 -4.37
CA GLY A 349 26.06 5.15 -5.27
C GLY A 349 26.37 4.96 -6.75
N LYS A 350 26.98 3.83 -7.14
CA LYS A 350 27.39 3.51 -8.52
C LYS A 350 26.48 2.46 -9.15
N GLY A 351 26.61 2.28 -10.47
CA GLY A 351 25.74 1.41 -11.26
C GLY A 351 24.48 2.12 -11.74
N LEU A 352 23.67 1.44 -12.56
CA LEU A 352 22.58 2.06 -13.32
C LEU A 352 21.19 1.57 -12.91
N LEU A 353 20.91 0.28 -13.03
CA LEU A 353 19.55 -0.26 -12.85
C LEU A 353 19.23 -0.39 -11.35
N ARG A 354 18.28 0.41 -10.85
CA ARG A 354 17.84 0.41 -9.44
C ARG A 354 16.71 -0.59 -9.18
N HIS A 355 15.65 -0.48 -9.98
CA HIS A 355 14.46 -1.31 -9.87
C HIS A 355 13.93 -1.64 -11.26
N VAL A 356 13.30 -2.81 -11.37
CA VAL A 356 12.37 -3.14 -12.45
C VAL A 356 10.97 -3.05 -11.85
N VAL A 357 10.10 -2.25 -12.47
CA VAL A 357 8.67 -2.22 -12.14
C VAL A 357 7.90 -2.78 -13.33
N VAL A 358 6.97 -3.69 -13.08
CA VAL A 358 6.07 -4.23 -14.09
C VAL A 358 4.64 -3.94 -13.65
N LYS A 359 3.80 -3.40 -14.54
CA LYS A 359 2.35 -3.31 -14.36
C LYS A 359 1.69 -4.18 -15.43
N LYS A 360 0.82 -5.09 -15.02
CA LYS A 360 0.02 -5.98 -15.87
C LYS A 360 -1.44 -5.55 -15.80
N ALA A 361 -2.03 -5.09 -16.89
CA ALA A 361 -3.47 -4.93 -16.95
C ALA A 361 -4.15 -6.31 -16.97
N PHE A 362 -5.11 -6.54 -16.07
CA PHE A 362 -5.75 -7.85 -15.92
C PHE A 362 -6.77 -8.12 -17.04
N ARG A 363 -7.61 -7.15 -17.39
CA ARG A 363 -8.74 -7.32 -18.31
C ARG A 363 -8.36 -7.16 -19.79
N THR A 364 -7.37 -6.31 -20.12
CA THR A 364 -6.96 -6.06 -21.52
C THR A 364 -5.84 -6.96 -22.03
N GLY A 365 -5.00 -7.49 -21.13
CA GLY A 365 -3.78 -8.20 -21.48
C GLY A 365 -2.50 -7.37 -21.37
N GLU A 366 -2.58 -6.04 -21.49
CA GLU A 366 -1.42 -5.13 -21.64
C GLU A 366 -0.36 -5.19 -20.53
N ILE A 367 0.90 -4.96 -20.88
CA ILE A 367 2.02 -4.88 -19.93
C ILE A 367 2.85 -3.61 -20.14
N MET A 368 3.09 -2.90 -19.02
CA MET A 368 4.06 -1.83 -18.91
C MET A 368 5.29 -2.30 -18.13
N LEU A 369 6.46 -2.14 -18.72
CA LEU A 369 7.76 -2.25 -18.07
C LEU A 369 8.30 -0.85 -17.76
N VAL A 370 8.78 -0.62 -16.54
CA VAL A 370 9.50 0.61 -16.16
C VAL A 370 10.88 0.27 -15.62
N LEU A 371 11.91 0.74 -16.33
CA LEU A 371 13.32 0.65 -15.95
C LEU A 371 13.68 1.86 -15.08
N VAL A 372 13.85 1.66 -13.78
CA VAL A 372 14.21 2.73 -12.83
C VAL A 372 15.73 2.85 -12.76
N THR A 373 16.27 4.00 -13.15
CA THR A 373 17.69 4.16 -13.47
C THR A 373 18.38 5.32 -12.72
N ASN A 374 19.60 5.07 -12.27
CA ASN A 374 20.52 6.04 -11.67
C ASN A 374 21.26 6.87 -12.75
N GLY A 375 20.53 7.42 -13.71
CA GLY A 375 21.08 8.22 -14.79
C GLY A 375 20.14 8.33 -15.99
N ASP A 376 20.33 9.37 -16.82
CA ASP A 376 19.47 9.67 -17.96
C ASP A 376 19.67 8.75 -19.17
N SER A 377 20.88 8.23 -19.39
CA SER A 377 21.22 7.40 -20.55
C SER A 377 21.34 5.92 -20.18
N ILE A 378 20.69 5.05 -20.93
CA ILE A 378 20.85 3.59 -20.84
C ILE A 378 21.80 3.12 -21.96
N PRO A 379 22.94 2.46 -21.65
CA PRO A 379 23.79 1.85 -22.67
C PRO A 379 23.04 0.77 -23.45
N HIS A 380 23.25 0.70 -24.77
CA HIS A 380 22.67 -0.32 -25.66
C HIS A 380 21.13 -0.45 -25.57
N VAL A 381 20.43 0.65 -25.25
CA VAL A 381 19.00 0.65 -24.92
C VAL A 381 18.11 0.06 -26.01
N GLU A 382 18.36 0.35 -27.28
CA GLU A 382 17.63 -0.21 -28.42
C GLU A 382 17.69 -1.75 -28.43
N ALA A 383 18.88 -2.34 -28.28
CA ALA A 383 19.05 -3.79 -28.26
C ALA A 383 18.40 -4.46 -27.04
N TRP A 384 18.28 -3.74 -25.92
CA TRP A 384 17.56 -4.22 -24.75
C TRP A 384 16.03 -4.17 -24.97
N ILE A 385 15.53 -3.07 -25.54
CA ILE A 385 14.12 -2.89 -25.95
C ILE A 385 13.71 -3.96 -26.95
N ASP A 386 14.48 -4.15 -28.02
CA ASP A 386 14.17 -5.09 -29.10
C ASP A 386 14.15 -6.52 -28.58
N GLY A 387 15.15 -6.93 -27.78
CA GLY A 387 15.14 -8.24 -27.12
C GLY A 387 13.92 -8.45 -26.22
N ILE A 388 13.50 -7.44 -25.45
CA ILE A 388 12.30 -7.55 -24.59
C ILE A 388 11.03 -7.70 -25.44
N ARG A 389 10.91 -6.94 -26.53
CA ARG A 389 9.76 -6.99 -27.46
C ARG A 389 9.68 -8.31 -28.22
N GLU A 390 10.81 -8.88 -28.61
CA GLU A 390 10.88 -10.18 -29.30
C GLU A 390 10.53 -11.35 -28.37
N GLN A 391 11.00 -11.32 -27.11
CA GLN A 391 10.73 -12.38 -26.14
C GLN A 391 9.36 -12.25 -25.46
N ILE A 392 8.80 -11.04 -25.32
CA ILE A 392 7.52 -10.80 -24.64
C ILE A 392 6.64 -9.82 -25.45
N PRO A 393 5.95 -10.30 -26.50
CA PRO A 393 5.06 -9.48 -27.34
C PRO A 393 3.88 -8.82 -26.61
N GLN A 394 3.54 -9.26 -25.39
CA GLN A 394 2.50 -8.65 -24.55
C GLN A 394 2.93 -7.31 -23.92
N VAL A 395 4.22 -6.95 -23.98
CA VAL A 395 4.71 -5.63 -23.55
C VAL A 395 4.25 -4.58 -24.57
N THR A 396 3.42 -3.63 -24.12
CA THR A 396 2.87 -2.52 -24.91
C THR A 396 3.41 -1.15 -24.51
N SER A 397 4.15 -1.08 -23.40
CA SER A 397 4.84 0.11 -22.92
C SER A 397 6.19 -0.27 -22.29
N ILE A 398 7.25 0.40 -22.71
CA ILE A 398 8.56 0.37 -22.04
C ILE A 398 8.94 1.81 -21.70
N CYS A 399 9.04 2.10 -20.41
CA CYS A 399 9.38 3.41 -19.87
C CYS A 399 10.73 3.39 -19.14
N GLN A 400 11.46 4.50 -19.19
CA GLN A 400 12.52 4.83 -18.25
C GLN A 400 11.94 5.73 -17.15
N ASN A 401 12.31 5.49 -15.90
CA ASN A 401 12.18 6.50 -14.85
C ASN A 401 13.57 6.80 -14.26
N VAL A 402 13.90 8.08 -14.09
CA VAL A 402 15.25 8.52 -13.68
C VAL A 402 15.24 8.92 -12.21
N ASN A 403 15.97 8.16 -11.38
CA ASN A 403 16.13 8.42 -9.95
C ASN A 403 17.59 8.32 -9.51
N THR A 404 18.28 9.45 -9.52
CA THR A 404 19.66 9.63 -9.04
C THR A 404 19.76 10.00 -7.55
N LYS A 405 18.63 10.09 -6.84
CA LYS A 405 18.59 10.49 -5.42
C LYS A 405 18.95 9.30 -4.52
N LYS A 406 19.85 9.48 -3.54
CA LYS A 406 20.04 8.49 -2.46
C LYS A 406 18.83 8.52 -1.51
N THR A 407 17.81 7.73 -1.84
CA THR A 407 16.52 7.62 -1.15
C THR A 407 15.90 6.24 -1.36
N ASN A 408 15.02 5.84 -0.44
CA ASN A 408 14.22 4.62 -0.50
C ASN A 408 12.99 4.75 -1.44
N VAL A 409 12.63 5.98 -1.83
CA VAL A 409 11.57 6.21 -2.82
C VAL A 409 12.03 5.61 -4.16
N ILE A 410 11.21 4.74 -4.76
CA ILE A 410 11.56 3.99 -5.97
C ILE A 410 11.66 4.91 -7.17
N PHE A 411 10.57 5.63 -7.49
CA PHE A 411 10.54 6.55 -8.62
C PHE A 411 11.21 7.90 -8.32
N GLY A 412 11.80 8.47 -9.37
CA GLY A 412 12.19 9.87 -9.43
C GLY A 412 11.22 10.67 -10.30
N ASP A 413 11.48 11.97 -10.41
CA ASP A 413 10.49 12.94 -10.88
C ASP A 413 10.29 12.89 -12.42
N VAL A 414 11.25 12.31 -13.15
CA VAL A 414 11.26 12.23 -14.63
C VAL A 414 10.98 10.80 -15.10
N THR A 415 9.95 10.66 -15.92
CA THR A 415 9.66 9.45 -16.71
C THR A 415 9.79 9.78 -18.20
N ARG A 416 10.21 8.82 -19.02
CA ARG A 416 10.26 8.90 -20.48
C ARG A 416 9.73 7.59 -21.07
N VAL A 417 8.88 7.66 -22.09
CA VAL A 417 8.60 6.49 -22.93
C VAL A 417 9.85 6.19 -23.74
N LEU A 418 10.33 4.95 -23.66
CA LEU A 418 11.39 4.44 -24.53
C LEU A 418 10.79 3.77 -25.77
N TRP A 419 9.70 3.02 -25.59
CA TRP A 419 8.95 2.39 -26.67
C TRP A 419 7.49 2.15 -26.27
N GLY A 420 6.57 2.17 -27.25
CA GLY A 420 5.15 1.90 -27.03
C GLY A 420 4.39 3.10 -26.47
N SER A 421 3.45 2.84 -25.55
CA SER A 421 2.57 3.86 -24.95
C SER A 421 3.13 4.48 -23.66
N GLU A 422 2.64 5.65 -23.26
CA GLU A 422 2.87 6.26 -21.93
C GLU A 422 1.99 5.63 -20.83
N VAL A 423 0.85 5.08 -21.23
CA VAL A 423 -0.13 4.43 -20.34
C VAL A 423 -0.48 3.04 -20.86
N ILE A 424 -0.84 2.13 -19.95
CA ILE A 424 -1.61 0.93 -20.31
C ILE A 424 -3.04 1.09 -19.85
N TYR A 425 -3.97 0.42 -20.51
CA TYR A 425 -5.38 0.42 -20.13
C TYR A 425 -5.77 -0.86 -19.39
N ASP A 426 -6.53 -0.72 -18.31
CA ASP A 426 -7.17 -1.83 -17.61
C ASP A 426 -8.61 -1.45 -17.20
N TYR A 427 -9.36 -2.39 -16.66
CA TYR A 427 -10.71 -2.14 -16.14
C TYR A 427 -10.85 -2.64 -14.70
N ILE A 428 -11.68 -1.94 -13.92
CA ILE A 428 -12.26 -2.44 -12.66
C ILE A 428 -13.78 -2.38 -12.86
N GLY A 429 -14.52 -3.47 -12.67
CA GLY A 429 -15.91 -3.57 -13.12
C GLY A 429 -16.01 -3.26 -14.61
N ASP A 430 -16.76 -2.21 -14.96
CA ASP A 430 -16.87 -1.69 -16.32
C ASP A 430 -16.11 -0.37 -16.57
N ILE A 431 -15.54 0.26 -15.52
CA ILE A 431 -14.78 1.51 -15.65
C ILE A 431 -13.35 1.23 -16.13
N LYS A 432 -12.97 1.92 -17.20
CA LYS A 432 -11.65 1.87 -17.84
C LYS A 432 -10.70 2.89 -17.23
N PHE A 433 -9.48 2.50 -16.91
CA PHE A 433 -8.45 3.38 -16.35
C PHE A 433 -7.23 3.48 -17.25
N ALA A 434 -6.69 4.70 -17.41
CA ALA A 434 -5.39 4.94 -18.02
C ALA A 434 -4.30 4.89 -16.93
N ILE A 435 -3.39 3.92 -17.02
CA ILE A 435 -2.39 3.65 -15.97
C ILE A 435 -1.01 4.06 -16.47
N SER A 436 -0.53 5.24 -16.04
CA SER A 436 0.82 5.71 -16.30
C SER A 436 1.88 5.00 -15.44
N ALA A 437 3.16 5.14 -15.76
CA ALA A 437 4.25 4.51 -14.99
C ALA A 437 4.24 4.89 -13.50
N ARG A 438 3.96 6.15 -13.18
CA ARG A 438 3.99 6.73 -11.82
C ARG A 438 2.64 6.73 -11.10
N SER A 439 1.51 6.50 -11.78
CA SER A 439 0.20 6.54 -11.11
C SER A 439 0.05 5.46 -10.04
N PHE A 440 -0.66 5.79 -8.97
CA PHE A 440 -1.23 4.78 -8.08
C PHE A 440 -2.40 4.09 -8.80
N TYR A 441 -2.44 2.77 -8.69
CA TYR A 441 -3.53 1.92 -9.15
C TYR A 441 -3.56 0.73 -8.19
N GLN A 442 -4.76 0.29 -7.80
CA GLN A 442 -4.88 -0.76 -6.79
C GLN A 442 -4.28 -2.07 -7.29
N VAL A 443 -3.51 -2.75 -6.43
CA VAL A 443 -2.63 -3.84 -6.90
C VAL A 443 -3.32 -5.18 -7.05
N ASN A 444 -4.51 -5.35 -6.49
CA ASN A 444 -5.33 -6.56 -6.60
C ASN A 444 -6.68 -6.18 -7.24
N PRO A 445 -6.80 -6.15 -8.58
CA PRO A 445 -7.98 -5.61 -9.25
C PRO A 445 -9.26 -6.40 -8.91
N VAL A 446 -9.14 -7.72 -8.68
CA VAL A 446 -10.28 -8.59 -8.30
C VAL A 446 -10.87 -8.16 -6.96
N GLN A 447 -10.03 -8.00 -5.92
CA GLN A 447 -10.51 -7.54 -4.61
C GLN A 447 -10.79 -6.02 -4.57
N THR A 448 -10.29 -5.25 -5.55
CA THR A 448 -10.65 -3.84 -5.72
C THR A 448 -12.11 -3.70 -6.13
N GLU A 449 -12.58 -4.55 -7.06
CA GLU A 449 -13.98 -4.59 -7.47
C GLU A 449 -14.91 -4.96 -6.31
N VAL A 450 -14.49 -5.91 -5.45
CA VAL A 450 -15.19 -6.27 -4.21
C VAL A 450 -15.22 -5.11 -3.19
N LEU A 451 -14.10 -4.42 -2.99
CA LEU A 451 -14.00 -3.27 -2.10
C LEU A 451 -14.90 -2.13 -2.56
N TYR A 452 -14.82 -1.74 -3.83
CA TYR A 452 -15.59 -0.62 -4.38
C TYR A 452 -17.07 -0.96 -4.54
N GLY A 453 -17.41 -2.20 -4.90
CA GLY A 453 -18.78 -2.68 -4.84
C GLY A 453 -19.38 -2.53 -3.44
N LYS A 454 -18.61 -2.86 -2.39
CA LYS A 454 -19.05 -2.67 -1.00
C LYS A 454 -19.13 -1.20 -0.57
N THR A 455 -18.26 -0.33 -1.11
CA THR A 455 -18.34 1.13 -0.91
C THR A 455 -19.60 1.72 -1.55
N VAL A 456 -19.96 1.29 -2.77
CA VAL A 456 -21.21 1.70 -3.44
C VAL A 456 -22.45 1.13 -2.72
N GLU A 457 -22.40 -0.13 -2.27
CA GLU A 457 -23.48 -0.74 -1.48
C GLU A 457 -23.79 0.08 -0.21
N TYR A 458 -22.76 0.47 0.55
CA TYR A 458 -22.92 1.29 1.75
C TYR A 458 -23.20 2.78 1.49
N ALA A 459 -23.00 3.27 0.26
CA ALA A 459 -23.43 4.62 -0.11
C ALA A 459 -24.96 4.70 -0.36
N GLU A 460 -25.63 3.57 -0.62
CA GLU A 460 -27.09 3.45 -0.85
C GLU A 460 -27.68 4.44 -1.88
N LEU A 461 -26.90 4.72 -2.93
CA LEU A 461 -27.22 5.74 -3.94
C LEU A 461 -28.45 5.37 -4.80
N THR A 462 -29.30 6.36 -5.12
CA THR A 462 -30.55 6.21 -5.89
C THR A 462 -30.59 7.05 -7.18
N GLY A 463 -29.51 7.77 -7.49
CA GLY A 463 -29.40 8.66 -8.65
C GLY A 463 -29.80 10.11 -8.36
N LYS A 464 -29.75 10.54 -7.10
CA LYS A 464 -30.19 11.87 -6.61
C LYS A 464 -29.21 12.51 -5.62
N GLU A 465 -28.21 11.75 -5.19
CA GLU A 465 -27.35 12.10 -4.08
C GLU A 465 -26.17 12.92 -4.60
N THR A 466 -25.83 13.99 -3.88
CA THR A 466 -24.54 14.66 -4.01
C THR A 466 -23.53 13.94 -3.12
N VAL A 467 -22.44 13.45 -3.73
CA VAL A 467 -21.40 12.69 -3.03
C VAL A 467 -20.08 13.45 -3.03
N ILE A 468 -19.38 13.47 -1.90
CA ILE A 468 -17.96 13.90 -1.84
C ILE A 468 -17.08 12.66 -1.67
N ASP A 469 -16.02 12.54 -2.47
CA ASP A 469 -15.00 11.49 -2.38
C ASP A 469 -13.66 12.14 -1.97
N ALA A 470 -13.30 11.99 -0.70
CA ALA A 470 -12.08 12.56 -0.15
C ALA A 470 -10.89 11.59 -0.27
N TYR A 471 -9.74 12.10 -0.73
CA TYR A 471 -8.55 11.32 -1.09
C TYR A 471 -8.76 10.45 -2.34
N CYS A 472 -9.54 10.95 -3.31
CA CYS A 472 -10.02 10.21 -4.48
C CYS A 472 -8.95 9.66 -5.45
N GLY A 473 -7.67 10.03 -5.27
CA GLY A 473 -6.56 9.56 -6.11
C GLY A 473 -6.76 9.90 -7.59
N ILE A 474 -6.77 8.87 -8.45
CA ILE A 474 -7.06 8.99 -9.90
C ILE A 474 -8.56 8.84 -10.22
N GLY A 475 -9.44 9.11 -9.24
CA GLY A 475 -10.90 9.03 -9.36
C GLY A 475 -11.46 7.61 -9.30
N THR A 476 -10.72 6.62 -8.77
CA THR A 476 -11.15 5.21 -8.85
C THR A 476 -12.46 4.92 -8.12
N ILE A 477 -12.65 5.49 -6.93
CA ILE A 477 -13.91 5.40 -6.17
C ILE A 477 -14.95 6.37 -6.76
N SER A 478 -14.57 7.62 -7.02
CA SER A 478 -15.42 8.65 -7.64
C SER A 478 -16.18 8.18 -8.89
N LEU A 479 -15.50 7.50 -9.82
CA LEU A 479 -16.11 7.04 -11.08
C LEU A 479 -16.98 5.79 -10.92
N PHE A 480 -16.86 5.05 -9.82
CA PHE A 480 -17.84 4.03 -9.42
C PHE A 480 -19.11 4.69 -8.85
N LEU A 481 -18.95 5.66 -7.95
CA LEU A 481 -20.07 6.40 -7.36
C LEU A 481 -20.86 7.19 -8.42
N ALA A 482 -20.18 7.76 -9.41
CA ALA A 482 -20.78 8.61 -10.46
C ALA A 482 -21.78 7.87 -11.37
N GLN A 483 -21.70 6.54 -11.45
CA GLN A 483 -22.69 5.71 -12.16
C GLN A 483 -24.05 5.63 -11.43
N HIS A 484 -24.10 6.03 -10.16
CA HIS A 484 -25.25 5.84 -9.27
C HIS A 484 -25.65 7.12 -8.49
N ALA A 485 -24.82 8.15 -8.45
CA ALA A 485 -25.09 9.45 -7.83
C ALA A 485 -25.70 10.46 -8.82
N GLU A 486 -26.26 11.57 -8.31
CA GLU A 486 -26.55 12.72 -9.17
C GLU A 486 -25.24 13.39 -9.60
N HIS A 487 -24.37 13.70 -8.63
CA HIS A 487 -23.06 14.32 -8.88
C HIS A 487 -22.01 13.92 -7.83
N VAL A 488 -20.76 13.74 -8.25
CA VAL A 488 -19.62 13.39 -7.38
C VAL A 488 -18.54 14.48 -7.39
N TYR A 489 -18.06 14.86 -6.21
CA TYR A 489 -16.99 15.83 -6.00
C TYR A 489 -15.75 15.15 -5.39
N GLY A 490 -14.73 14.89 -6.20
CA GLY A 490 -13.48 14.23 -5.79
C GLY A 490 -12.37 15.22 -5.45
N VAL A 491 -11.71 15.05 -4.30
CA VAL A 491 -10.54 15.84 -3.88
C VAL A 491 -9.32 14.97 -3.61
N GLU A 492 -8.16 15.40 -4.09
CA GLU A 492 -6.85 14.76 -3.88
C GLU A 492 -5.73 15.83 -3.89
N ILE A 493 -4.70 15.67 -3.06
CA ILE A 493 -3.62 16.66 -2.91
C ILE A 493 -2.57 16.59 -4.03
N VAL A 494 -2.42 15.43 -4.68
CA VAL A 494 -1.53 15.25 -5.83
C VAL A 494 -2.22 15.71 -7.12
N LYS A 495 -1.82 16.88 -7.63
CA LYS A 495 -2.37 17.47 -8.85
C LYS A 495 -2.31 16.52 -10.06
N GLU A 496 -1.22 15.77 -10.23
CA GLU A 496 -1.11 14.80 -11.33
C GLU A 496 -2.15 13.68 -11.25
N ALA A 497 -2.60 13.31 -10.04
CA ALA A 497 -3.64 12.31 -9.87
C ALA A 497 -5.03 12.88 -10.23
N ILE A 498 -5.30 14.14 -9.90
CA ILE A 498 -6.50 14.88 -10.35
C ILE A 498 -6.51 15.10 -11.88
N ASP A 499 -5.34 15.32 -12.49
CA ASP A 499 -5.23 15.39 -13.95
C ASP A 499 -5.52 14.02 -14.60
N ASP A 500 -5.06 12.91 -14.01
CA ASP A 500 -5.41 11.55 -14.45
C ASP A 500 -6.89 11.21 -14.17
N ALA A 501 -7.47 11.67 -13.05
CA ALA A 501 -8.88 11.48 -12.71
C ALA A 501 -9.82 12.12 -13.75
N LYS A 502 -9.50 13.33 -14.22
CA LYS A 502 -10.24 14.01 -15.29
C LYS A 502 -10.16 13.24 -16.61
N LYS A 503 -8.96 12.78 -17.00
CA LYS A 503 -8.79 11.91 -18.19
C LYS A 503 -9.58 10.61 -18.06
N ASN A 504 -9.65 10.02 -16.86
CA ASN A 504 -10.43 8.80 -16.62
C ASN A 504 -11.95 9.08 -16.69
N ALA A 505 -12.43 10.25 -16.25
CA ALA A 505 -13.82 10.66 -16.44
C ALA A 505 -14.16 10.81 -17.92
N ASP A 506 -13.34 11.57 -18.67
CA ASP A 506 -13.45 11.76 -20.12
C ASP A 506 -13.41 10.41 -20.87
N LEU A 507 -12.54 9.49 -20.46
CA LEU A 507 -12.35 8.15 -21.06
C LEU A 507 -13.57 7.22 -20.90
N ASN A 508 -14.44 7.49 -19.94
CA ASN A 508 -15.65 6.71 -19.66
C ASN A 508 -16.95 7.51 -19.93
N GLU A 509 -16.84 8.69 -20.56
CA GLU A 509 -17.96 9.60 -20.86
C GLU A 509 -18.73 10.07 -19.59
N ILE A 510 -18.08 10.05 -18.42
CA ILE A 510 -18.68 10.42 -17.12
C ILE A 510 -18.62 11.95 -16.93
N THR A 511 -19.76 12.62 -17.11
CA THR A 511 -19.86 14.10 -17.04
C THR A 511 -20.32 14.65 -15.69
N ASN A 512 -20.75 13.81 -14.75
CA ASN A 512 -21.26 14.19 -13.42
C ASN A 512 -20.21 14.01 -12.30
N ALA A 513 -18.92 14.09 -12.65
CA ALA A 513 -17.81 14.04 -11.70
C ALA A 513 -16.95 15.32 -11.80
N THR A 514 -16.72 15.98 -10.67
CA THR A 514 -15.89 17.19 -10.56
C THR A 514 -14.67 16.89 -9.69
N PHE A 515 -13.48 17.28 -10.14
CA PHE A 515 -12.21 16.95 -9.48
C PHE A 515 -11.37 18.20 -9.16
N GLU A 516 -10.96 18.37 -7.91
CA GLU A 516 -10.16 19.52 -7.45
C GLU A 516 -8.87 19.08 -6.72
N ALA A 517 -7.78 19.83 -6.94
CA ALA A 517 -6.46 19.52 -6.42
C ALA A 517 -6.12 20.35 -5.18
N GLY A 518 -6.07 19.71 -4.01
CA GLY A 518 -5.75 20.36 -2.74
C GLY A 518 -5.93 19.43 -1.53
N PRO A 519 -5.61 19.91 -0.31
CA PRO A 519 -5.90 19.18 0.92
C PRO A 519 -7.42 19.06 1.13
N SER A 520 -7.92 17.86 1.44
CA SER A 520 -9.34 17.60 1.70
C SER A 520 -9.88 18.50 2.82
N GLU A 521 -9.06 18.75 3.84
CA GLU A 521 -9.32 19.63 4.98
C GLU A 521 -9.38 21.14 4.64
N ASP A 522 -8.99 21.56 3.44
CA ASP A 522 -9.07 22.94 2.95
C ASP A 522 -10.11 23.09 1.82
N VAL A 523 -10.23 22.11 0.91
CA VAL A 523 -11.14 22.17 -0.26
C VAL A 523 -12.60 21.90 0.12
N ILE A 524 -12.88 20.89 0.93
CA ILE A 524 -14.26 20.52 1.29
C ILE A 524 -14.97 21.65 2.07
N PRO A 525 -14.31 22.38 3.00
CA PRO A 525 -14.85 23.61 3.57
C PRO A 525 -15.16 24.71 2.54
N GLN A 526 -14.34 24.87 1.49
CA GLN A 526 -14.62 25.85 0.43
C GLN A 526 -15.84 25.45 -0.42
N TRP A 527 -16.03 24.16 -0.69
CA TRP A 527 -17.26 23.67 -1.34
C TRP A 527 -18.50 23.89 -0.47
N LYS A 528 -18.39 23.69 0.85
CA LYS A 528 -19.44 24.03 1.83
C LYS A 528 -19.80 25.52 1.78
N GLU A 529 -18.81 26.42 1.71
CA GLU A 529 -19.01 27.87 1.56
C GLU A 529 -19.63 28.26 0.20
N GLN A 530 -19.37 27.48 -0.86
CA GLN A 530 -19.99 27.61 -2.18
C GLN A 530 -21.44 27.06 -2.23
N GLY A 531 -21.93 26.44 -1.15
CA GLY A 531 -23.28 25.90 -1.04
C GLY A 531 -23.43 24.44 -1.46
N ILE A 532 -22.34 23.70 -1.65
CA ILE A 532 -22.37 22.26 -1.94
C ILE A 532 -22.66 21.50 -0.64
N THR A 533 -23.79 20.80 -0.60
CA THR A 533 -24.24 19.98 0.54
C THR A 533 -24.31 18.50 0.14
N PRO A 534 -23.43 17.63 0.67
CA PRO A 534 -23.43 16.21 0.34
C PRO A 534 -24.46 15.43 1.18
N ASP A 535 -25.13 14.48 0.55
CA ASP A 535 -25.94 13.46 1.21
C ASP A 535 -25.05 12.33 1.74
N VAL A 536 -23.94 12.06 1.03
CA VAL A 536 -22.95 11.02 1.36
C VAL A 536 -21.53 11.61 1.28
N ILE A 537 -20.69 11.31 2.28
CA ILE A 537 -19.24 11.53 2.18
C ILE A 537 -18.52 10.19 2.22
N VAL A 538 -17.68 9.93 1.22
CA VAL A 538 -16.79 8.78 1.13
C VAL A 538 -15.36 9.23 1.41
N VAL A 539 -14.60 8.43 2.16
CA VAL A 539 -13.19 8.71 2.46
C VAL A 539 -12.33 7.44 2.30
N ASP A 540 -11.20 7.53 1.60
CA ASP A 540 -10.15 6.48 1.57
C ASP A 540 -8.78 7.06 2.03
N PRO A 541 -8.65 7.46 3.31
CA PRO A 541 -7.46 8.15 3.79
C PRO A 541 -6.20 7.27 3.83
N PRO A 542 -5.02 7.90 3.71
CA PRO A 542 -3.74 7.21 3.92
C PRO A 542 -3.64 6.60 5.33
N ARG A 543 -2.69 5.68 5.53
CA ARG A 543 -2.47 4.91 6.78
C ARG A 543 -2.41 5.70 8.11
N LYS A 544 -2.34 7.04 8.08
CA LYS A 544 -2.50 7.92 9.26
C LYS A 544 -3.97 8.12 9.72
N GLY A 545 -4.95 7.66 8.94
CA GLY A 545 -6.37 8.01 9.05
C GLY A 545 -6.67 9.39 8.46
N CYS A 546 -7.90 9.87 8.63
CA CYS A 546 -8.27 11.22 8.23
C CYS A 546 -7.42 12.28 8.95
N ASP A 547 -7.35 13.48 8.37
CA ASP A 547 -6.91 14.64 9.15
C ASP A 547 -8.01 15.06 10.14
N PRO A 548 -7.70 15.46 11.38
CA PRO A 548 -8.71 15.91 12.34
C PRO A 548 -9.61 17.00 11.80
N ARG A 549 -9.08 17.95 11.03
CA ARG A 549 -9.87 19.02 10.40
C ARG A 549 -10.91 18.49 9.41
N LEU A 550 -10.63 17.38 8.73
CA LEU A 550 -11.61 16.74 7.85
C LEU A 550 -12.72 16.06 8.66
N LEU A 551 -12.39 15.43 9.80
CA LEU A 551 -13.40 14.86 10.70
C LEU A 551 -14.32 15.97 11.25
N ASP A 552 -13.74 17.08 11.72
CA ASP A 552 -14.51 18.27 12.14
C ASP A 552 -15.42 18.77 11.00
N THR A 553 -14.91 18.83 9.77
CA THR A 553 -15.68 19.24 8.59
C THR A 553 -16.86 18.29 8.30
N ILE A 554 -16.67 16.97 8.39
CA ILE A 554 -17.74 15.97 8.22
C ILE A 554 -18.81 16.15 9.31
N LEU A 555 -18.40 16.39 10.56
CA LEU A 555 -19.30 16.65 11.69
C LEU A 555 -20.10 17.95 11.54
N GLU A 556 -19.53 18.98 10.90
CA GLU A 556 -20.23 20.23 10.58
C GLU A 556 -21.17 20.11 9.38
N MET A 557 -20.78 19.36 8.33
CA MET A 557 -21.60 19.19 7.12
C MET A 557 -22.79 18.25 7.33
N ARG A 558 -22.66 17.29 8.25
CA ARG A 558 -23.73 16.37 8.66
C ARG A 558 -24.44 15.65 7.47
N PRO A 559 -23.70 15.02 6.54
CA PRO A 559 -24.30 14.12 5.54
C PRO A 559 -25.16 13.04 6.22
N GLU A 560 -26.05 12.40 5.46
CA GLU A 560 -26.86 11.29 6.00
C GLU A 560 -26.00 10.05 6.26
N ARG A 561 -25.04 9.80 5.37
CA ARG A 561 -24.13 8.64 5.41
C ARG A 561 -22.68 9.09 5.30
N VAL A 562 -21.81 8.35 5.98
CA VAL A 562 -20.36 8.40 5.76
C VAL A 562 -19.87 6.98 5.49
N VAL A 563 -19.17 6.80 4.38
CA VAL A 563 -18.57 5.50 4.01
C VAL A 563 -17.06 5.61 4.14
N TYR A 564 -16.50 4.96 5.15
CA TYR A 564 -15.06 5.02 5.45
C TYR A 564 -14.37 3.76 4.92
N VAL A 565 -13.57 3.91 3.88
CA VAL A 565 -12.62 2.90 3.38
C VAL A 565 -11.29 3.04 4.14
N SER A 566 -10.68 1.93 4.57
CA SER A 566 -9.44 1.99 5.34
C SER A 566 -8.53 0.79 5.15
N CYS A 567 -7.24 1.06 4.90
CA CYS A 567 -6.16 0.08 4.95
C CYS A 567 -5.48 -0.06 6.33
N ASN A 568 -6.07 0.52 7.39
CA ASN A 568 -5.55 0.46 8.76
C ASN A 568 -6.68 0.45 9.83
N PRO A 569 -6.99 -0.73 10.43
CA PRO A 569 -8.01 -0.86 11.47
C PRO A 569 -7.77 0.00 12.72
N SER A 570 -6.52 0.32 13.07
CA SER A 570 -6.22 1.11 14.27
C SER A 570 -6.58 2.59 14.12
N THR A 571 -6.36 3.17 12.93
CA THR A 571 -6.78 4.56 12.65
C THR A 571 -8.24 4.65 12.27
N LEU A 572 -8.80 3.62 11.61
CA LEU A 572 -10.26 3.48 11.44
C LEU A 572 -10.97 3.56 12.79
N ALA A 573 -10.60 2.72 13.77
CA ALA A 573 -11.23 2.71 15.08
C ALA A 573 -11.11 4.05 15.85
N ARG A 574 -10.00 4.78 15.66
CA ARG A 574 -9.82 6.14 16.20
C ARG A 574 -10.81 7.12 15.57
N ASP A 575 -10.93 7.11 14.25
CA ASP A 575 -11.69 8.13 13.51
C ASP A 575 -13.20 7.87 13.57
N LEU A 576 -13.63 6.60 13.53
CA LEU A 576 -15.01 6.20 13.81
C LEU A 576 -15.47 6.70 15.19
N ARG A 577 -14.59 6.66 16.21
CA ARG A 577 -14.93 7.17 17.54
C ARG A 577 -15.18 8.69 17.56
N VAL A 578 -14.35 9.45 16.84
CA VAL A 578 -14.56 10.91 16.68
C VAL A 578 -15.90 11.21 16.00
N LEU A 579 -16.25 10.43 14.96
CA LEU A 579 -17.51 10.59 14.25
C LEU A 579 -18.73 10.22 15.10
N GLU A 580 -18.65 9.18 15.93
CA GLU A 580 -19.73 8.85 16.88
C GLU A 580 -19.88 9.91 17.99
N ASP A 581 -18.78 10.42 18.55
CA ASP A 581 -18.81 11.53 19.53
C ASP A 581 -19.47 12.80 18.94
N GLY A 582 -19.33 13.04 17.63
CA GLY A 582 -19.98 14.15 16.92
C GLY A 582 -21.41 13.88 16.42
N GLY A 583 -21.98 12.71 16.71
CA GLY A 583 -23.40 12.42 16.44
C GLY A 583 -23.68 11.61 15.17
N PHE A 584 -22.73 10.83 14.69
CA PHE A 584 -23.00 9.66 13.85
C PHE A 584 -23.18 8.38 14.70
N LYS A 585 -23.50 7.27 14.04
CA LYS A 585 -23.46 5.90 14.57
C LYS A 585 -22.81 5.00 13.53
N THR A 586 -21.77 4.27 13.87
CA THR A 586 -21.27 3.17 13.02
C THR A 586 -22.29 2.04 13.06
N VAL A 587 -22.71 1.52 11.91
CA VAL A 587 -23.72 0.46 11.81
C VAL A 587 -23.07 -0.87 11.48
N GLU A 588 -22.32 -0.91 10.39
CA GLU A 588 -21.74 -2.12 9.83
C GLU A 588 -20.28 -1.87 9.41
N VAL A 589 -19.41 -2.87 9.60
CA VAL A 589 -18.02 -2.86 9.10
C VAL A 589 -17.73 -4.17 8.39
N THR A 590 -17.30 -4.08 7.13
CA THR A 590 -16.93 -5.23 6.31
C THR A 590 -15.43 -5.21 6.04
N PRO A 591 -14.66 -6.15 6.62
CA PRO A 591 -13.28 -6.35 6.23
C PRO A 591 -13.20 -6.95 4.81
N VAL A 592 -12.18 -6.57 4.04
CA VAL A 592 -11.89 -7.10 2.70
C VAL A 592 -10.44 -7.57 2.67
N ASP A 593 -10.20 -8.78 2.18
CA ASP A 593 -8.84 -9.30 2.02
C ASP A 593 -8.23 -8.82 0.70
N MET A 594 -7.85 -7.55 0.63
CA MET A 594 -7.15 -6.99 -0.53
C MET A 594 -5.77 -7.64 -0.76
N PHE A 595 -5.18 -8.23 0.28
CA PHE A 595 -3.81 -8.76 0.24
C PHE A 595 -3.69 -10.15 0.87
N PRO A 596 -4.20 -11.21 0.20
CA PRO A 596 -4.04 -12.59 0.66
C PRO A 596 -2.59 -12.95 0.98
N HIS A 597 -2.40 -13.80 1.99
CA HIS A 597 -1.12 -14.24 2.54
C HIS A 597 -0.26 -13.17 3.23
N THR A 598 -0.77 -11.94 3.36
CA THR A 598 -0.16 -10.85 4.12
C THR A 598 -0.99 -10.44 5.33
N VAL A 599 -0.37 -9.74 6.29
CA VAL A 599 -1.07 -9.21 7.48
C VAL A 599 -2.08 -8.10 7.19
N HIS A 600 -2.11 -7.55 5.97
CA HIS A 600 -2.94 -6.40 5.66
C HIS A 600 -4.40 -6.80 5.44
N VAL A 601 -5.30 -6.01 6.01
CA VAL A 601 -6.74 -6.08 5.86
C VAL A 601 -7.23 -4.68 5.50
N GLU A 602 -8.09 -4.58 4.51
CA GLU A 602 -8.83 -3.35 4.23
C GLU A 602 -10.23 -3.47 4.83
N SER A 603 -10.95 -2.38 5.02
CA SER A 603 -12.29 -2.40 5.60
C SER A 603 -13.12 -1.23 5.08
N VAL A 604 -14.38 -1.51 4.78
CA VAL A 604 -15.41 -0.49 4.51
C VAL A 604 -16.31 -0.41 5.73
N ALA A 605 -16.50 0.78 6.30
CA ALA A 605 -17.39 1.03 7.43
C ALA A 605 -18.52 1.99 7.02
N LEU A 606 -19.76 1.63 7.36
CA LEU A 606 -20.93 2.48 7.20
C LEU A 606 -21.22 3.20 8.53
N LEU A 607 -21.27 4.53 8.47
CA LEU A 607 -21.84 5.38 9.52
C LEU A 607 -23.08 6.08 8.99
N VAL A 608 -24.10 6.20 9.84
CA VAL A 608 -25.32 6.97 9.59
C VAL A 608 -25.44 8.12 10.57
N ARG A 609 -26.07 9.22 10.17
CA ARG A 609 -26.37 10.36 11.03
C ARG A 609 -27.38 9.93 12.11
N ASN A 610 -27.17 10.31 13.38
CA ASN A 610 -28.14 9.98 14.42
C ASN A 610 -29.50 10.64 14.12
N GLY A 611 -30.54 9.81 13.99
CA GLY A 611 -31.90 10.22 13.61
C GLY A 611 -32.27 10.02 12.13
N THR A 612 -31.45 9.36 11.31
CA THR A 612 -31.78 8.96 9.91
C THR A 612 -31.76 7.45 9.69
N ALA A 613 -32.00 6.66 10.74
CA ALA A 613 -31.98 5.20 10.75
C ALA A 613 -33.25 4.65 11.42
#